data_AF-A0A958VH58-F1
#
_entry.id   AF-A0A958VH58-F1
#
_cell.length_a   1.000
_cell.length_b   1.000
_cell.length_c   1.000
_cell.angle_alpha   90.00
_cell.angle_beta   90.00
_cell.angle_gamma   90.00
#
_symmetry.space_group_name_H-M   'P 1'
#
loop_
_entity.id
_entity.type
_entity.pdbx_description
1 polymer ?
#
loop_
_entity_poly.entity_id
_entity_poly.type
_entity_poly.pdbx_seq_one_letter_code
_entity_poly.pdbx_strand_id
1 'polypeptide(L)'
;MYETALTHSSYIENRPEQENNEKLEFLGDSILDAVVANYLIKKYPKKREGELTQIRSRIVNRAQLNRLALKIRLHEVLKVSKTDIQNTSIPGNALEAILGAIYLDKGYDFCKDFIESELIKNNLDMNQIITKDENYKSLLLEWAQKRSKRIAFTHEQINSEKNISFEVTLSLNGDEKARANAPTKKRAEQIASKAVWLGLVAANKE
;
A
#
# COMPACT_ATOMS: atom_id res chain seq x y z
N MET A 1 20.02 -4.26 -20.81
CA MET A 1 19.23 -4.57 -19.60
C MET A 1 18.53 -3.35 -19.02
N TYR A 2 19.21 -2.25 -18.68
CA TYR A 2 18.51 -1.02 -18.22
C TYR A 2 17.58 -0.42 -19.29
N GLU A 3 17.99 -0.43 -20.55
CA GLU A 3 17.07 -0.07 -21.64
C GLU A 3 15.85 -1.00 -21.73
N THR A 4 16.05 -2.30 -21.54
CA THR A 4 14.99 -3.31 -21.50
C THR A 4 14.02 -3.01 -20.35
N ALA A 5 14.51 -2.68 -19.16
CA ALA A 5 13.69 -2.30 -18.00
C ALA A 5 12.79 -1.09 -18.27
N LEU A 6 13.25 -0.17 -19.12
CA LEU A 6 12.53 1.03 -19.54
C LEU A 6 11.61 0.80 -20.77
N THR A 7 11.53 -0.42 -21.27
CA THR A 7 10.77 -0.74 -22.49
C THR A 7 9.49 -1.50 -22.14
N HIS A 8 8.35 -0.82 -22.26
CA HIS A 8 7.05 -1.42 -22.04
C HIS A 8 6.64 -2.31 -23.23
N SER A 9 5.85 -3.36 -23.00
CA SER A 9 5.39 -4.30 -24.04
C SER A 9 4.72 -3.61 -25.23
N SER A 10 3.94 -2.55 -25.00
CA SER A 10 3.31 -1.79 -26.09
C SER A 10 4.28 -1.07 -27.03
N TYR A 11 5.54 -0.84 -26.62
CA TYR A 11 6.56 -0.22 -27.48
C TYR A 11 7.13 -1.19 -28.51
N ILE A 12 7.11 -2.49 -28.19
CA ILE A 12 7.70 -3.56 -28.99
C ILE A 12 6.65 -4.38 -29.76
N GLU A 13 5.39 -3.95 -29.76
CA GLU A 13 4.29 -4.69 -30.41
C GLU A 13 4.56 -4.97 -31.90
N ASN A 14 5.33 -4.10 -32.57
CA ASN A 14 5.78 -4.27 -33.96
C ASN A 14 7.27 -4.64 -34.10
N ARG A 15 7.91 -5.10 -33.01
CA ARG A 15 9.35 -5.45 -32.91
C ARG A 15 9.55 -6.72 -32.09
N PRO A 16 9.11 -7.90 -32.59
CA PRO A 16 9.12 -9.15 -31.82
C PRO A 16 10.51 -9.62 -31.37
N GLU A 17 11.57 -9.14 -32.02
CA GLU A 17 12.97 -9.39 -31.65
C GLU A 17 13.46 -8.59 -30.43
N GLN A 18 12.71 -7.57 -29.99
CA GLN A 18 13.06 -6.79 -28.81
C GLN A 18 12.43 -7.36 -27.55
N GLU A 19 13.19 -7.44 -26.46
CA GLU A 19 12.64 -7.82 -25.16
C GLU A 19 11.96 -6.62 -24.48
N ASN A 20 10.86 -6.89 -23.77
CA ASN A 20 10.20 -5.94 -22.88
C ASN A 20 10.67 -6.11 -21.43
N ASN A 21 10.13 -5.28 -20.55
CA ASN A 21 10.50 -5.25 -19.14
C ASN A 21 9.84 -6.32 -18.24
N GLU A 22 8.94 -7.18 -18.74
CA GLU A 22 8.11 -8.06 -17.90
C GLU A 22 8.91 -9.09 -17.10
N LYS A 23 9.96 -9.68 -17.68
CA LYS A 23 10.85 -10.61 -16.94
C LYS A 23 11.63 -9.90 -15.83
N LEU A 24 12.04 -8.66 -16.08
CA LEU A 24 12.76 -7.84 -15.10
C LEU A 24 11.81 -7.36 -14.01
N GLU A 25 10.56 -7.00 -14.35
CA GLU A 25 9.49 -6.66 -13.40
C GLU A 25 9.26 -7.82 -12.43
N PHE A 26 9.06 -9.04 -12.96
CA PHE A 26 8.85 -10.24 -12.14
C PHE A 26 10.00 -10.49 -11.14
N LEU A 27 11.24 -10.36 -11.59
CA LEU A 27 12.41 -10.51 -10.72
C LEU A 27 12.49 -9.38 -9.70
N GLY A 28 12.30 -8.14 -10.14
CA GLY A 28 12.38 -6.95 -9.31
C GLY A 28 11.35 -6.91 -8.20
N ASP A 29 10.12 -7.33 -8.47
CA ASP A 29 9.05 -7.49 -7.47
C ASP A 29 9.46 -8.44 -6.35
N SER A 30 9.98 -9.63 -6.71
CA SER A 30 10.46 -10.62 -5.74
C SER A 30 11.61 -10.09 -4.88
N ILE A 31 12.55 -9.34 -5.48
CA ILE A 31 13.68 -8.72 -4.75
C ILE A 31 13.17 -7.62 -3.82
N LEU A 32 12.27 -6.76 -4.31
CA LEU A 32 11.68 -5.69 -3.53
C LEU A 32 10.95 -6.24 -2.29
N ASP A 33 10.13 -7.27 -2.47
CA ASP A 33 9.38 -7.90 -1.37
C ASP A 33 10.30 -8.47 -0.30
N ALA A 34 11.37 -9.16 -0.72
CA ALA A 34 12.37 -9.73 0.18
C ALA A 34 13.13 -8.64 0.96
N VAL A 35 13.57 -7.58 0.29
CA VAL A 35 14.30 -6.48 0.92
C VAL A 35 13.41 -5.70 1.89
N VAL A 36 12.17 -5.39 1.51
CA VAL A 36 11.22 -4.69 2.38
C VAL A 36 10.88 -5.55 3.61
N ALA A 37 10.67 -6.86 3.45
CA ALA A 37 10.44 -7.76 4.58
C ALA A 37 11.64 -7.76 5.56
N ASN A 38 12.86 -7.88 5.04
CA ASN A 38 14.09 -7.83 5.84
C ASN A 38 14.24 -6.49 6.59
N TYR A 39 14.00 -5.37 5.90
CA TYR A 39 14.02 -4.04 6.49
C TYR A 39 13.01 -3.89 7.64
N LEU A 40 11.78 -4.37 7.44
CA LEU A 40 10.72 -4.25 8.43
C LEU A 40 10.97 -5.08 9.69
N ILE A 41 11.50 -6.30 9.55
CA ILE A 41 11.87 -7.15 10.70
C ILE A 41 12.95 -6.46 11.55
N LYS A 42 13.97 -5.89 10.90
CA LYS A 42 15.05 -5.18 11.60
C LYS A 42 14.57 -3.90 12.27
N LYS A 43 13.70 -3.14 11.59
CA LYS A 43 13.21 -1.84 12.08
C LYS A 43 12.13 -1.96 13.16
N TYR A 44 11.30 -3.00 13.11
CA TYR A 44 10.17 -3.19 14.03
C TYR A 44 10.16 -4.60 14.66
N PRO A 45 11.18 -4.96 15.45
CA PRO A 45 11.34 -6.32 15.98
C PRO A 45 10.21 -6.76 16.94
N LYS A 46 9.40 -5.82 17.45
CA LYS A 46 8.28 -6.09 18.36
C LYS A 46 6.93 -6.26 17.64
N LYS A 47 6.84 -6.00 16.33
CA LYS A 47 5.59 -6.14 15.58
C LYS A 47 5.36 -7.61 15.19
N ARG A 48 4.10 -8.02 15.22
CA ARG A 48 3.69 -9.38 14.81
C ARG A 48 3.73 -9.51 13.29
N GLU A 49 3.85 -10.74 12.79
CA GLU A 49 3.88 -11.06 11.35
C GLU A 49 2.76 -10.35 10.58
N GLY A 50 1.50 -10.46 11.01
CA GLY A 50 0.38 -9.81 10.32
C GLY A 50 0.48 -8.29 10.23
N GLU A 51 1.07 -7.62 11.23
CA GLU A 51 1.33 -6.17 11.17
C GLU A 51 2.45 -5.85 10.17
N LEU A 52 3.51 -6.65 10.14
CA LEU A 52 4.61 -6.51 9.19
C LEU A 52 4.11 -6.73 7.74
N THR A 53 3.28 -7.75 7.51
CA THR A 53 2.65 -8.04 6.22
C THR A 53 1.74 -6.89 5.75
N GLN A 54 1.00 -6.27 6.66
CA GLN A 54 0.21 -5.06 6.36
C GLN A 54 1.10 -3.86 6.01
N ILE A 55 2.20 -3.64 6.71
CA ILE A 55 3.12 -2.55 6.41
C ILE A 55 3.82 -2.80 5.07
N ARG A 56 4.30 -4.03 4.81
CA ARG A 56 4.92 -4.42 3.53
C ARG A 56 3.98 -4.14 2.37
N SER A 57 2.75 -4.64 2.40
CA SER A 57 1.77 -4.41 1.33
C SER A 57 1.45 -2.93 1.10
N ARG A 58 1.62 -2.06 2.10
CA ARG A 58 1.49 -0.60 1.91
C ARG A 58 2.70 0.04 1.23
N ILE A 59 3.89 -0.51 1.45
CA ILE A 59 5.13 -0.05 0.82
C ILE A 59 5.16 -0.47 -0.65
N VAL A 60 4.83 -1.73 -0.93
CA VAL A 60 4.99 -2.34 -2.27
C VAL A 60 3.72 -2.32 -3.12
N ASN A 61 2.61 -1.71 -2.66
CA ASN A 61 1.43 -1.66 -3.54
C ASN A 61 1.64 -0.78 -4.77
N ARG A 62 0.89 -1.11 -5.82
CA ARG A 62 0.92 -0.44 -7.12
C ARG A 62 0.78 1.09 -7.04
N ALA A 63 -0.14 1.60 -6.20
CA ALA A 63 -0.34 3.04 -6.06
C ALA A 63 0.89 3.75 -5.46
N GLN A 64 1.53 3.11 -4.48
CA GLN A 64 2.75 3.61 -3.84
C GLN A 64 3.93 3.55 -4.81
N LEU A 65 4.12 2.45 -5.52
CA LEU A 65 5.20 2.29 -6.50
C LEU A 65 5.04 3.25 -7.69
N ASN A 66 3.83 3.42 -8.22
CA ASN A 66 3.55 4.43 -9.24
C ASN A 66 3.92 5.84 -8.74
N ARG A 67 3.51 6.21 -7.53
CA ARG A 67 3.83 7.51 -6.94
C ARG A 67 5.35 7.72 -6.84
N LEU A 68 6.09 6.69 -6.44
CA LEU A 68 7.55 6.73 -6.36
C LEU A 68 8.19 6.89 -7.74
N ALA A 69 7.76 6.07 -8.71
CA ALA A 69 8.22 6.13 -10.09
C ALA A 69 8.00 7.52 -10.71
N LEU A 70 6.85 8.13 -10.48
CA LEU A 70 6.56 9.50 -10.93
C LEU A 70 7.43 10.54 -10.21
N LYS A 71 7.63 10.40 -8.89
CA LYS A 71 8.47 11.30 -8.10
C LYS A 71 9.91 11.33 -8.60
N ILE A 72 10.46 10.19 -9.02
CA ILE A 72 11.81 10.10 -9.61
C ILE A 72 11.82 10.34 -11.13
N ARG A 73 10.70 10.84 -11.70
CA ARG A 73 10.54 11.19 -13.12
C ARG A 73 10.78 10.03 -14.10
N LEU A 74 10.52 8.79 -13.67
CA LEU A 74 10.71 7.61 -14.50
C LEU A 74 9.86 7.64 -15.78
N HIS A 75 8.68 8.25 -15.71
CA HIS A 75 7.78 8.42 -16.84
C HIS A 75 8.36 9.19 -18.03
N GLU A 76 9.41 9.98 -17.84
CA GLU A 76 10.03 10.78 -18.90
C GLU A 76 11.01 9.98 -19.77
N VAL A 77 11.50 8.86 -19.26
CA VAL A 77 12.50 8.02 -19.92
C VAL A 77 11.94 6.68 -20.39
N LEU A 78 10.64 6.43 -20.16
CA LEU A 78 9.98 5.19 -20.57
C LEU A 78 9.70 5.15 -22.07
N LYS A 79 10.07 4.03 -22.70
CA LYS A 79 9.70 3.70 -24.08
C LYS A 79 8.34 3.03 -24.05
N VAL A 80 7.30 3.77 -24.45
CA VAL A 80 5.89 3.34 -24.43
C VAL A 80 5.14 3.99 -25.59
N SER A 81 4.21 3.28 -26.21
CA SER A 81 3.42 3.81 -27.34
C SER A 81 2.25 4.71 -26.92
N LYS A 82 1.87 4.69 -25.64
CA LYS A 82 0.72 5.42 -25.10
C LYS A 82 1.14 6.82 -24.62
N THR A 83 0.36 7.84 -24.97
CA THR A 83 0.44 9.18 -24.38
C THR A 83 -0.42 9.22 -23.10
N ASP A 84 0.08 9.84 -22.03
CA ASP A 84 -0.50 9.86 -20.68
C ASP A 84 -0.49 8.51 -19.92
N ILE A 85 0.71 8.12 -19.48
CA ILE A 85 0.93 6.91 -18.66
C ILE A 85 0.88 7.17 -17.15
N GLN A 86 0.77 8.42 -16.71
CA GLN A 86 0.96 8.78 -15.30
C GLN A 86 -0.10 8.16 -14.39
N ASN A 87 -1.32 7.97 -14.91
CA ASN A 87 -2.44 7.37 -14.20
C ASN A 87 -2.54 5.84 -14.41
N THR A 88 -1.51 5.19 -14.95
CA THR A 88 -1.47 3.73 -15.23
C THR A 88 -0.52 3.00 -14.30
N SER A 89 -0.46 1.66 -14.35
CA SER A 89 0.54 0.85 -13.63
C SER A 89 1.95 0.88 -14.25
N ILE A 90 2.08 1.40 -15.47
CA ILE A 90 3.32 1.33 -16.27
C ILE A 90 4.53 1.93 -15.52
N PRO A 91 4.44 3.11 -14.87
CA PRO A 91 5.57 3.66 -14.13
C PRO A 91 6.04 2.75 -12.98
N GLY A 92 5.11 2.18 -12.21
CA GLY A 92 5.43 1.27 -11.10
C GLY A 92 6.06 -0.03 -11.59
N ASN A 93 5.51 -0.62 -12.66
CA ASN A 93 6.09 -1.82 -13.29
C ASN A 93 7.52 -1.57 -13.78
N ALA A 94 7.77 -0.40 -14.37
CA ALA A 94 9.12 -0.03 -14.79
C ALA A 94 10.09 0.17 -13.61
N LEU A 95 9.60 0.69 -12.49
CA LEU A 95 10.41 0.81 -11.28
C LEU A 95 10.82 -0.58 -10.78
N GLU A 96 9.90 -1.54 -10.72
CA GLU A 96 10.20 -2.94 -10.40
C GLU A 96 11.22 -3.51 -11.39
N ALA A 97 11.03 -3.31 -12.69
CA ALA A 97 11.97 -3.76 -13.70
C ALA A 97 13.38 -3.16 -13.56
N ILE A 98 13.49 -1.90 -13.15
CA ILE A 98 14.78 -1.28 -12.84
C ILE A 98 15.43 -1.98 -11.64
N LEU A 99 14.67 -2.31 -10.59
CA LEU A 99 15.21 -3.05 -9.45
C LEU A 99 15.71 -4.44 -9.89
N GLY A 100 14.98 -5.12 -10.77
CA GLY A 100 15.42 -6.38 -11.39
C GLY A 100 16.73 -6.22 -12.17
N ALA A 101 16.87 -5.13 -12.94
CA ALA A 101 18.10 -4.83 -13.65
C ALA A 101 19.28 -4.51 -12.71
N ILE A 102 19.06 -3.70 -11.66
CA ILE A 102 20.08 -3.39 -10.65
C ILE A 102 20.55 -4.66 -9.95
N TYR A 103 19.63 -5.55 -9.59
CA TYR A 103 19.96 -6.82 -8.96
C TYR A 103 20.86 -7.69 -9.86
N LEU A 104 20.55 -7.79 -11.15
CA LEU A 104 21.35 -8.58 -12.10
C LEU A 104 22.72 -7.95 -12.41
N ASP A 105 22.81 -6.61 -12.42
CA ASP A 105 24.06 -5.89 -12.72
C ASP A 105 24.99 -5.77 -11.50
N LYS A 106 24.44 -5.50 -10.32
CA LYS A 106 25.20 -5.15 -9.10
C LYS A 106 25.07 -6.15 -7.95
N GLY A 107 24.24 -7.17 -8.11
CA GLY A 107 23.99 -8.18 -7.08
C GLY A 107 23.06 -7.73 -5.96
N TYR A 108 22.78 -8.66 -5.05
CA TYR A 108 21.79 -8.48 -3.99
C TYR A 108 22.13 -7.35 -3.01
N ASP A 109 23.37 -7.29 -2.52
CA ASP A 109 23.73 -6.34 -1.47
C ASP A 109 23.60 -4.89 -1.92
N PHE A 110 24.07 -4.58 -3.13
CA PHE A 110 23.91 -3.25 -3.70
C PHE A 110 22.42 -2.91 -3.93
N CYS A 111 21.66 -3.85 -4.49
CA CYS A 111 20.23 -3.66 -4.73
C CYS A 111 19.46 -3.41 -3.42
N LYS A 112 19.76 -4.19 -2.37
CA LYS A 112 19.22 -4.03 -1.03
C LYS A 112 19.53 -2.65 -0.46
N ASP A 113 20.78 -2.22 -0.51
CA ASP A 113 21.19 -0.91 0.01
C ASP A 113 20.53 0.24 -0.76
N PHE A 114 20.41 0.11 -2.09
CA PHE A 114 19.68 1.06 -2.93
C PHE A 114 18.18 1.15 -2.58
N ILE A 115 17.50 0.02 -2.42
CA ILE A 115 16.09 -0.01 -2.02
C ILE A 115 15.92 0.61 -0.63
N GLU A 116 16.76 0.25 0.35
CA GLU A 116 16.62 0.77 1.70
C GLU A 116 16.89 2.28 1.79
N SER A 117 17.89 2.79 1.09
CA SER A 117 18.27 4.21 1.09
C SER A 117 17.32 5.04 0.24
N GLU A 118 17.29 4.76 -1.06
CA GLU A 118 16.58 5.58 -2.03
C GLU A 118 15.08 5.31 -1.99
N LEU A 119 14.65 4.06 -2.05
CA LEU A 119 13.22 3.78 -2.15
C LEU A 119 12.49 4.00 -0.82
N ILE A 120 13.07 3.53 0.29
CA ILE A 120 12.41 3.54 1.61
C ILE A 120 12.75 4.82 2.39
N LYS A 121 14.02 5.05 2.76
CA LYS A 121 14.39 6.14 3.69
C LYS A 121 14.17 7.54 3.09
N ASN A 122 14.52 7.75 1.83
CA ASN A 122 14.46 9.07 1.20
C ASN A 122 13.06 9.44 0.68
N ASN A 123 12.22 8.43 0.41
CA ASN A 123 10.98 8.64 -0.31
C ASN A 123 9.69 8.23 0.43
N LEU A 124 9.79 7.52 1.57
CA LEU A 124 8.64 7.09 2.36
C LEU A 124 8.60 7.73 3.75
N ASP A 125 7.46 8.31 4.08
CA ASP A 125 7.12 8.62 5.47
C ASP A 125 6.55 7.35 6.14
N MET A 126 7.41 6.67 6.89
CA MET A 126 7.04 5.44 7.59
C MET A 126 5.95 5.64 8.66
N ASN A 127 5.90 6.82 9.29
CA ASN A 127 4.85 7.12 10.28
C ASN A 127 3.50 7.21 9.58
N GLN A 128 3.45 7.90 8.44
CA GLN A 128 2.25 7.91 7.62
C GLN A 128 1.89 6.50 7.14
N ILE A 129 2.82 5.70 6.64
CA ILE A 129 2.51 4.34 6.15
C ILE A 129 1.91 3.45 7.24
N ILE A 130 2.44 3.54 8.46
CA ILE A 130 1.94 2.77 9.61
C ILE A 130 0.55 3.26 10.03
N THR A 131 0.36 4.58 10.10
CA THR A 131 -0.89 5.20 10.58
C THR A 131 -2.00 5.28 9.54
N LYS A 132 -1.69 5.19 8.23
CA LYS A 132 -2.61 5.42 7.10
C LYS A 132 -3.87 4.57 7.18
N ASP A 133 -3.76 3.38 7.76
CA ASP A 133 -4.86 2.49 8.06
C ASP A 133 -4.42 1.59 9.22
N GLU A 134 -4.37 2.07 10.45
CA GLU A 134 -4.73 1.15 11.52
C GLU A 134 -6.09 0.60 11.10
N ASN A 135 -6.16 -0.67 10.73
CA ASN A 135 -7.39 -1.28 10.24
C ASN A 135 -8.30 -1.46 11.46
N TYR A 136 -8.80 -0.34 12.00
CA TYR A 136 -9.49 -0.26 13.26
C TYR A 136 -10.71 -1.16 13.25
N LYS A 137 -11.36 -1.31 12.09
CA LYS A 137 -12.43 -2.29 11.87
C LYS A 137 -11.93 -3.71 12.16
N SER A 138 -10.86 -4.17 11.52
CA SER A 138 -10.32 -5.51 11.80
C SER A 138 -9.81 -5.66 13.23
N LEU A 139 -9.11 -4.66 13.77
CA LEU A 139 -8.64 -4.67 15.17
C LEU A 139 -9.81 -4.79 16.15
N LEU A 140 -10.87 -4.01 15.93
CA LEU A 140 -12.06 -4.00 16.77
C LEU A 140 -12.88 -5.29 16.61
N LEU A 141 -12.97 -5.85 15.39
CA LEU A 141 -13.60 -7.15 15.14
C LEU A 141 -12.86 -8.27 15.89
N GLU A 142 -11.53 -8.33 15.79
CA GLU A 142 -10.71 -9.30 16.53
C GLU A 142 -10.87 -9.15 18.05
N TRP A 143 -10.87 -7.92 18.55
CA TRP A 143 -11.07 -7.63 19.97
C TRP A 143 -12.46 -8.04 20.46
N ALA A 144 -13.49 -7.78 19.66
CA ALA A 144 -14.87 -8.14 19.98
C ALA A 144 -15.01 -9.67 20.02
N GLN A 145 -14.44 -10.37 19.04
CA GLN A 145 -14.44 -11.83 18.98
C GLN A 145 -13.74 -12.44 20.21
N LYS A 146 -12.55 -11.94 20.59
CA LYS A 146 -11.81 -12.44 21.77
C LYS A 146 -12.54 -12.23 23.10
N ARG A 147 -13.46 -11.26 23.18
CA ARG A 147 -14.23 -10.92 24.38
C ARG A 147 -15.69 -11.34 24.30
N SER A 148 -16.07 -12.13 23.30
CA SER A 148 -17.44 -12.55 23.04
C SER A 148 -18.44 -11.38 23.01
N LYS A 149 -18.00 -10.23 22.47
CA LYS A 149 -18.85 -9.06 22.24
C LYS A 149 -19.48 -9.14 20.86
N ARG A 150 -20.79 -8.89 20.78
CA ARG A 150 -21.51 -8.78 19.50
C ARG A 150 -21.29 -7.39 18.93
N ILE A 151 -20.61 -7.30 17.79
CA ILE A 151 -20.41 -6.06 17.06
C ILE A 151 -21.35 -5.98 15.86
N ALA A 152 -21.96 -4.82 15.65
CA ALA A 152 -22.82 -4.56 14.50
C ALA A 152 -22.56 -3.17 13.92
N PHE A 153 -22.75 -3.06 12.60
CA PHE A 153 -22.67 -1.81 11.86
C PHE A 153 -24.01 -1.61 11.14
N THR A 154 -24.66 -0.47 11.35
CA THR A 154 -25.83 -0.04 10.58
C THR A 154 -25.45 1.11 9.68
N HIS A 155 -26.01 1.14 8.47
CA HIS A 155 -25.58 2.04 7.40
C HIS A 155 -26.79 2.81 6.89
N GLU A 156 -26.64 4.12 6.83
CA GLU A 156 -27.64 5.03 6.27
C GLU A 156 -26.98 5.84 5.15
N GLN A 157 -27.63 5.90 3.99
CA GLN A 157 -27.15 6.72 2.88
C GLN A 157 -27.75 8.12 3.00
N ILE A 158 -26.88 9.12 3.03
CA ILE A 158 -27.27 10.53 3.09
C ILE A 158 -26.99 11.15 1.72
N ASN A 159 -28.08 11.50 1.03
CA ASN A 159 -28.04 12.18 -0.25
C ASN A 159 -28.20 13.69 -0.01
N SER A 160 -27.18 14.46 -0.34
CA SER A 160 -27.27 15.92 -0.44
C SER A 160 -27.28 16.34 -1.91
N GLU A 161 -27.73 17.55 -2.22
CA GLU A 161 -27.80 18.07 -3.60
C GLU A 161 -26.47 17.99 -4.37
N LYS A 162 -25.33 17.97 -3.67
CA LYS A 162 -23.99 17.99 -4.29
C LYS A 162 -23.15 16.75 -4.05
N ASN A 163 -23.49 15.88 -3.08
CA ASN A 163 -22.67 14.72 -2.72
C ASN A 163 -23.48 13.59 -2.07
N ILE A 164 -23.06 12.35 -2.33
CA ILE A 164 -23.53 11.13 -1.64
C ILE A 164 -22.55 10.83 -0.50
N SER A 165 -23.08 10.59 0.69
CA SER A 165 -22.30 10.12 1.84
C SER A 165 -23.00 8.97 2.56
N PHE A 166 -22.26 8.26 3.40
CA PHE A 166 -22.76 7.15 4.19
C PHE A 166 -22.49 7.42 5.65
N GLU A 167 -23.55 7.45 6.46
CA GLU A 167 -23.48 7.41 7.90
C GLU A 167 -23.44 5.95 8.36
N VAL A 168 -22.51 5.64 9.26
CA VAL A 168 -22.37 4.32 9.87
C VAL A 168 -22.46 4.47 11.38
N THR A 169 -23.35 3.70 11.99
CA THR A 169 -23.44 3.57 13.44
C THR A 169 -22.87 2.21 13.85
N LEU A 170 -21.93 2.24 14.79
CA LEU A 170 -21.27 1.05 15.35
C LEU A 170 -21.83 0.78 16.74
N SER A 171 -22.36 -0.42 16.94
CA SER A 171 -22.83 -0.88 18.25
C SER A 171 -22.06 -2.10 18.77
N LEU A 172 -21.88 -2.15 20.09
CA LEU A 172 -21.33 -3.28 20.83
C LEU A 172 -22.38 -3.79 21.81
N ASN A 173 -22.77 -5.06 21.68
CA ASN A 173 -23.85 -5.71 22.43
C ASN A 173 -25.21 -4.97 22.35
N GLY A 174 -25.45 -4.26 21.25
CA GLY A 174 -26.67 -3.47 21.05
C GLY A 174 -26.55 -2.01 21.47
N ASP A 175 -25.54 -1.63 22.25
CA ASP A 175 -25.30 -0.24 22.62
C ASP A 175 -24.56 0.49 21.50
N GLU A 176 -25.08 1.62 21.03
CA GLU A 176 -24.35 2.54 20.15
C GLU A 176 -23.09 3.06 20.84
N LYS A 177 -21.93 2.88 20.19
CA LYS A 177 -20.62 3.32 20.70
C LYS A 177 -19.98 4.42 19.86
N ALA A 178 -20.25 4.46 18.56
CA ALA A 178 -19.76 5.51 17.68
C ALA A 178 -20.63 5.64 16.44
N ARG A 179 -20.60 6.83 15.85
CA ARG A 179 -21.22 7.16 14.57
C ARG A 179 -20.24 7.94 13.72
N ALA A 180 -20.22 7.68 12.42
CA ALA A 180 -19.32 8.37 11.49
C ALA A 180 -19.93 8.51 10.11
N ASN A 181 -19.68 9.65 9.45
CA ASN A 181 -20.07 9.92 8.08
C ASN A 181 -18.82 9.95 7.17
N ALA A 182 -18.90 9.32 5.99
CA ALA A 182 -17.86 9.42 4.98
C ALA A 182 -18.40 9.19 3.54
N PRO A 183 -17.64 9.56 2.48
CA PRO A 183 -18.04 9.33 1.10
C PRO A 183 -18.22 7.86 0.70
N THR A 184 -17.67 6.91 1.48
CA THR A 184 -17.85 5.47 1.26
C THR A 184 -18.15 4.75 2.57
N LYS A 185 -18.98 3.70 2.50
CA LYS A 185 -19.30 2.82 3.65
C LYS A 185 -18.03 2.32 4.35
N LYS A 186 -17.05 1.85 3.57
CA LYS A 186 -15.77 1.34 4.10
C LYS A 186 -15.02 2.39 4.93
N ARG A 187 -15.01 3.66 4.48
CA ARG A 187 -14.33 4.74 5.21
C ARG A 187 -15.11 5.13 6.46
N ALA A 188 -16.44 5.19 6.39
CA ALA A 188 -17.29 5.49 7.55
C ALA A 188 -17.14 4.42 8.64
N GLU A 189 -17.16 3.13 8.26
CA GLU A 189 -16.89 2.02 9.19
C GLU A 189 -15.52 2.13 9.85
N GLN A 190 -14.48 2.54 9.11
CA GLN A 190 -13.16 2.71 9.72
C GLN A 190 -13.11 3.84 10.73
N ILE A 191 -13.73 4.98 10.44
CA ILE A 191 -13.76 6.13 11.34
C ILE A 191 -14.51 5.76 12.61
N ALA A 192 -15.68 5.11 12.49
CA ALA A 192 -16.43 4.62 13.65
C ALA A 192 -15.62 3.62 14.47
N SER A 193 -14.96 2.66 13.80
CA SER A 193 -14.11 1.66 14.49
C SER A 193 -12.91 2.30 15.18
N LYS A 194 -12.30 3.33 14.57
CA LYS A 194 -11.19 4.10 15.15
C LYS A 194 -11.59 4.76 16.45
N ALA A 195 -12.73 5.46 16.46
CA ALA A 195 -13.22 6.16 17.64
C ALA A 195 -13.39 5.19 18.82
N VAL A 196 -14.04 4.04 18.59
CA VAL A 196 -14.23 3.01 19.61
C VAL A 196 -12.90 2.41 20.05
N TRP A 197 -12.03 2.04 19.12
CA TRP A 197 -10.73 1.44 19.42
C TRP A 197 -9.85 2.34 20.30
N LEU A 198 -9.76 3.62 19.97
CA LEU A 198 -8.97 4.58 20.75
C LEU A 198 -9.54 4.75 22.17
N GLY A 199 -10.86 4.79 22.32
CA GLY A 199 -11.51 4.80 23.64
C GLY A 199 -11.20 3.56 24.47
N LEU A 200 -11.21 2.38 23.84
CA LEU A 200 -10.85 1.12 24.50
C LEU A 200 -9.38 1.09 24.94
N VAL A 201 -8.45 1.61 24.12
CA VAL A 201 -7.03 1.65 24.46
C VAL A 201 -6.78 2.63 25.62
N ALA A 202 -7.48 3.76 25.65
CA ALA A 202 -7.37 4.73 26.74
C ALA A 202 -7.85 4.13 28.08
N ALA A 203 -8.99 3.42 28.08
CA ALA A 203 -9.57 2.83 29.28
C ALA A 203 -8.81 1.61 29.86
N ASN A 204 -7.86 1.03 29.11
CA ASN A 204 -7.02 -0.09 29.58
C ASN A 204 -5.61 0.36 30.02
N LYS A 205 -5.33 1.68 30.03
CA LYS A 205 -4.06 2.26 30.51
C LYS A 205 -4.15 2.78 31.94
N GLU A 206 -5.32 2.70 32.55
CA GLU A 206 -5.57 2.83 33.99
C GLU A 206 -5.67 1.44 34.62
#